data_AF-A0A967SRL6-F1
#
_entry.id   AF-A0A967SRL6-F1
#
_cell.length_a   1.000
_cell.length_b   1.000
_cell.length_c   1.000
_cell.angle_alpha   90.00
_cell.angle_beta   90.00
_cell.angle_gamma   90.00
#
_symmetry.space_group_name_H-M   'P 1'
#
loop_
_entity.id
_entity.type
_entity.pdbx_description
1 polymer ?
#
loop_
_entity_poly.entity_id
_entity_poly.type
_entity_poly.pdbx_seq_one_letter_code
_entity_poly.pdbx_strand_id
1 'polypeptide(L)'
;MGTQKIGAVLVARDVTNYKKLERIRRDFVANVSHEFKNPLASIQGYAETLLDWAMDDPKVNRKYLQKIVKQARNLENLVTDLLQLARVEGLQSIE
;
A
#
# COMPACT_ATOMS: atom_id res chain seq x y z
N MET A 1 14.31 -19.10 59.12
CA MET A 1 14.19 -19.33 57.67
C MET A 1 13.86 -18.00 57.01
N GLY A 2 14.86 -17.28 56.52
CA GLY A 2 14.66 -16.04 55.76
C GLY A 2 15.13 -16.27 54.34
N THR A 3 14.21 -16.39 53.39
CA THR A 3 14.54 -16.47 51.97
C THR A 3 15.15 -15.13 51.54
N GLN A 4 16.46 -15.15 51.30
CA GLN A 4 17.20 -13.98 50.84
C GLN A 4 16.79 -13.69 49.39
N LYS A 5 16.28 -12.48 49.14
CA LYS A 5 15.84 -12.08 47.81
C LYS A 5 17.02 -12.07 46.84
N ILE A 6 16.87 -12.79 45.74
CA ILE A 6 17.82 -12.84 44.63
C ILE A 6 17.52 -11.63 43.73
N GLY A 7 18.54 -10.85 43.38
CA GLY A 7 18.42 -9.51 42.81
C GLY A 7 17.73 -9.42 41.44
N ALA A 8 17.48 -8.19 40.99
CA ALA A 8 16.88 -7.90 39.69
C ALA A 8 17.90 -7.27 38.74
N VAL A 9 17.82 -7.61 37.46
CA VAL A 9 18.62 -7.01 36.38
C VAL A 9 17.67 -6.31 35.43
N LEU A 10 17.95 -5.05 35.12
CA LEU A 10 17.20 -4.25 34.15
C LEU A 10 18.05 -4.05 32.90
N VAL A 11 17.54 -4.47 31.75
CA VAL A 11 18.18 -4.25 30.44
C VAL A 11 17.32 -3.29 29.64
N ALA A 12 17.91 -2.19 29.19
CA ALA A 12 17.28 -1.24 28.30
C ALA A 12 18.01 -1.24 26.94
N ARG A 13 17.25 -1.46 25.85
CA ARG A 13 17.74 -1.33 24.47
C ARG A 13 16.96 -0.20 23.81
N ASP A 14 17.67 0.75 23.20
CA ASP A 14 17.04 1.73 22.33
C ASP A 14 16.53 1.04 21.06
N VAL A 15 15.21 1.05 20.88
CA VAL A 15 14.51 0.48 19.72
C VAL A 15 13.77 1.56 18.91
N THR A 16 14.10 2.83 19.16
CA THR A 16 13.38 3.98 18.58
C THR A 16 13.39 3.94 17.06
N ASN A 17 14.55 3.72 16.45
CA ASN A 17 14.71 3.66 14.99
C ASN A 17 13.96 2.48 14.37
N TYR A 18 14.04 1.30 14.99
CA TYR A 18 13.32 0.10 14.54
C TYR A 18 11.81 0.31 14.56
N LYS A 19 11.26 0.84 15.67
CA LYS A 19 9.83 1.13 15.78
C LYS A 19 9.37 2.24 14.83
N LYS A 20 10.23 3.22 14.54
CA LYS A 20 9.95 4.27 13.55
C LYS A 20 9.83 3.69 12.15
N LEU A 21 10.76 2.83 11.75
CA LEU A 21 10.73 2.16 10.45
C LEU A 21 9.51 1.24 10.33
N GLU A 22 9.21 0.47 11.37
CA GLU A 22 8.01 -0.38 11.40
C GLU A 22 6.72 0.42 11.24
N ARG A 23 6.62 1.58 11.90
CA ARG A 23 5.47 2.49 11.75
C ARG A 23 5.38 3.03 10.32
N ILE A 24 6.49 3.51 9.76
CA ILE A 24 6.52 4.00 8.36
C ILE A 24 6.04 2.90 7.40
N ARG A 25 6.53 1.67 7.58
CA ARG A 25 6.11 0.52 6.76
C ARG A 25 4.61 0.26 6.88
N ARG A 26 4.04 0.27 8.09
CA ARG A 26 2.60 0.06 8.30
C ARG A 26 1.76 1.18 7.67
N ASP A 27 2.15 2.43 7.90
CA ASP A 27 1.45 3.60 7.37
C ASP A 27 1.51 3.60 5.83
N PHE A 28 2.65 3.21 5.25
CA PHE A 28 2.80 3.04 3.81
C PHE A 28 1.87 1.96 3.25
N VAL A 29 1.85 0.76 3.84
CA VAL A 29 0.96 -0.34 3.39
C VAL A 29 -0.52 0.05 3.49
N ALA A 30 -0.91 0.74 4.56
CA ALA A 30 -2.26 1.25 4.72
C ALA A 30 -2.61 2.28 3.63
N ASN A 31 -1.74 3.28 3.42
CA ASN A 31 -1.93 4.31 2.39
C ASN A 31 -2.03 3.70 0.99
N VAL A 32 -1.12 2.80 0.62
CA VAL A 32 -1.14 2.11 -0.68
C VAL A 32 -2.44 1.31 -0.83
N SER A 33 -2.89 0.59 0.20
CA SER A 33 -4.13 -0.18 0.14
C SER A 33 -5.35 0.72 -0.13
N HIS A 34 -5.40 1.90 0.47
CA HIS A 34 -6.45 2.88 0.21
C HIS A 34 -6.35 3.49 -1.19
N GLU A 35 -5.14 3.80 -1.64
CA GLU A 35 -4.89 4.34 -2.98
C GLU A 35 -5.14 3.32 -4.10
N PHE A 36 -5.07 2.02 -3.84
CA PHE A 36 -5.46 0.96 -4.78
C PHE A 36 -6.98 0.80 -4.89
N LYS A 37 -7.71 0.92 -3.77
CA LYS A 37 -9.17 0.72 -3.75
C LYS A 37 -9.90 1.69 -4.68
N ASN A 38 -9.48 2.95 -4.71
CA ASN A 38 -10.11 4.00 -5.52
C ASN A 38 -10.06 3.76 -7.05
N PRO A 39 -8.88 3.54 -7.67
CA PRO A 39 -8.78 3.23 -9.09
C PRO A 39 -9.45 1.90 -9.42
N LEU A 40 -9.35 0.88 -8.55
CA LEU A 40 -10.03 -0.40 -8.74
C LEU A 40 -11.55 -0.25 -8.79
N ALA A 41 -12.14 0.44 -7.81
CA ALA A 41 -13.58 0.72 -7.79
C ALA A 41 -14.02 1.54 -9.02
N SER A 42 -13.19 2.48 -9.47
CA SER A 42 -13.46 3.25 -10.70
C SER A 42 -13.46 2.38 -11.95
N ILE A 43 -12.48 1.47 -12.09
CA ILE A 43 -12.42 0.50 -13.19
C ILE A 43 -13.68 -0.36 -13.19
N GLN A 44 -14.05 -0.89 -12.03
CA GLN A 44 -15.22 -1.74 -11.88
C GLN A 44 -16.50 -1.00 -12.26
N GLY A 45 -16.72 0.21 -11.73
CA GLY A 45 -17.91 1.00 -12.05
C GLY A 45 -18.01 1.39 -13.53
N TYR A 46 -16.89 1.70 -14.19
CA TYR A 46 -16.89 1.95 -15.64
C TYR A 46 -17.18 0.67 -16.44
N ALA A 47 -16.63 -0.47 -16.04
CA ALA A 47 -16.89 -1.75 -16.68
C ALA A 47 -18.35 -2.18 -16.52
N GLU A 48 -18.93 -2.03 -15.33
CA GLU A 48 -20.35 -2.27 -15.06
C GLU A 48 -21.24 -1.36 -15.91
N THR A 49 -20.94 -0.06 -16.01
CA THR A 49 -21.70 0.88 -16.84
C THR A 49 -21.63 0.52 -18.34
N LEU A 50 -20.45 0.10 -18.81
CA LEU A 50 -20.26 -0.38 -20.18
C LEU A 50 -21.13 -1.61 -20.45
N LEU A 51 -21.11 -2.59 -19.56
CA LEU A 51 -21.89 -3.82 -19.69
C LEU A 51 -23.41 -3.59 -19.63
N ASP A 52 -23.87 -2.60 -18.87
CA ASP A 52 -25.29 -2.32 -18.66
C ASP A 52 -25.93 -1.64 -19.88
N TRP A 53 -25.35 -0.54 -20.37
CA TRP A 53 -25.93 0.21 -21.49
C TRP A 53 -24.89 0.95 -22.34
N ALA A 54 -23.74 1.31 -21.77
CA ALA A 54 -22.86 2.29 -22.40
C ALA A 54 -22.06 1.72 -23.58
N MET A 55 -22.05 0.40 -23.82
CA MET A 55 -21.41 -0.20 -24.99
C MET A 55 -22.02 0.27 -26.32
N ASP A 56 -23.33 0.51 -26.36
CA ASP A 56 -24.06 0.90 -27.57
C ASP A 56 -23.98 2.40 -27.89
N ASP A 57 -23.42 3.21 -26.99
CA ASP A 57 -23.13 4.62 -27.23
C ASP A 57 -21.63 4.83 -27.56
N PRO A 58 -21.25 5.07 -28.83
CA PRO A 58 -19.86 5.24 -29.23
C PRO A 58 -19.12 6.41 -28.56
N LYS A 59 -19.84 7.43 -28.09
CA LYS A 59 -19.24 8.58 -27.41
C LYS A 59 -18.93 8.23 -25.96
N VAL A 60 -19.79 7.44 -25.31
CA VAL A 60 -19.61 7.02 -23.93
C VAL A 60 -18.66 5.83 -23.83
N ASN A 61 -18.79 4.84 -24.72
CA ASN A 61 -17.98 3.61 -24.66
C ASN A 61 -16.48 3.90 -24.70
N ARG A 62 -16.04 4.71 -25.68
CA ARG A 62 -14.63 5.03 -25.89
C ARG A 62 -14.08 5.84 -24.74
N LYS A 63 -14.87 6.77 -24.20
CA LYS A 63 -14.50 7.57 -23.03
C LYS A 63 -14.32 6.69 -21.79
N TYR A 64 -15.19 5.71 -21.57
CA TYR A 64 -15.14 4.84 -20.40
C TYR A 64 -13.98 3.84 -20.50
N LEU A 65 -13.75 3.26 -21.68
CA LEU A 65 -12.58 2.43 -21.95
C LEU A 65 -11.27 3.22 -21.73
N GLN A 66 -11.19 4.47 -22.19
CA GLN A 66 -10.03 5.33 -21.92
C GLN A 66 -9.82 5.59 -20.42
N LYS A 67 -10.91 5.79 -19.66
CA LYS A 67 -10.82 5.95 -18.21
C LYS A 67 -10.34 4.67 -17.52
N ILE A 68 -10.82 3.49 -17.94
CA ILE A 68 -10.34 2.19 -17.43
C ILE A 68 -8.83 2.06 -17.66
N VAL A 69 -8.36 2.30 -18.89
CA VAL A 69 -6.93 2.25 -19.22
C VAL A 69 -6.12 3.22 -18.36
N LYS A 70 -6.63 4.45 -18.14
CA LYS A 70 -5.97 5.43 -17.27
C LYS A 70 -5.83 4.92 -15.83
N GLN A 71 -6.89 4.34 -15.27
CA GLN A 71 -6.86 3.82 -13.90
C GLN A 71 -5.97 2.58 -13.77
N ALA A 72 -5.93 1.72 -14.79
CA ALA A 72 -5.03 0.57 -14.82
C ALA A 72 -3.54 1.01 -14.82
N ARG A 73 -3.19 2.04 -15.61
CA ARG A 73 -1.85 2.65 -15.57
C ARG A 73 -1.52 3.28 -14.23
N ASN A 74 -2.51 3.89 -13.57
CA ASN A 74 -2.32 4.43 -12.23
C ASN A 74 -1.96 3.32 -11.22
N LEU A 75 -2.65 2.19 -11.28
CA LEU A 75 -2.32 1.01 -10.47
C LEU A 75 -0.92 0.48 -10.77
N GLU A 76 -0.52 0.41 -12.04
CA GLU A 76 0.84 0.00 -12.45
C GLU A 76 1.93 0.90 -11.84
N ASN A 77 1.71 2.22 -11.84
CA ASN A 77 2.63 3.17 -11.21
C ASN A 77 2.71 2.95 -9.70
N LEU A 78 1.58 2.78 -9.01
CA LEU A 78 1.56 2.54 -7.56
C LEU A 78 2.28 1.22 -7.18
N VAL A 79 2.14 0.17 -8.00
CA VAL A 79 2.91 -1.08 -7.83
C VAL A 79 4.40 -0.83 -8.01
N THR A 80 4.78 -0.06 -9.03
CA THR A 80 6.18 0.28 -9.33
C THR A 80 6.82 1.04 -8.17
N ASP A 81 6.12 2.05 -7.63
CA ASP A 81 6.58 2.83 -6.48
C ASP A 81 6.78 1.96 -5.24
N LEU A 82 5.87 1.00 -5.00
CA LEU A 82 5.99 0.04 -3.90
C LEU A 82 7.22 -0.87 -4.05
N LEU A 83 7.47 -1.37 -5.26
CA LEU A 83 8.66 -2.21 -5.54
C LEU A 83 9.96 -1.41 -5.40
N GLN A 84 9.96 -0.14 -5.79
CA GLN A 84 11.11 0.75 -5.60
C GLN A 84 11.39 0.99 -4.11
N LEU A 85 10.36 1.28 -3.32
CA LEU A 85 10.50 1.49 -1.88
C LEU A 85 11.04 0.23 -1.18
N ALA A 86 10.49 -0.94 -1.51
CA ALA A 86 10.97 -2.22 -0.98
C ALA A 86 12.46 -2.47 -1.30
N ARG A 87 12.93 -2.04 -2.49
CA ARG A 87 14.34 -2.16 -2.88
C ARG A 87 15.24 -1.20 -2.11
N VAL A 88 14.82 0.03 -1.86
CA VAL A 88 15.59 1.03 -1.10
C VAL A 88 15.72 0.63 0.37
N GLU A 89 14.64 0.16 1.00
CA GLU A 89 14.67 -0.28 2.41
C GLU A 89 15.52 -1.55 2.61
N GLY A 90 15.53 -2.46 1.63
CA GLY A 90 16.34 -3.69 1.67
C GLY A 90 17.86 -3.46 1.65
N LEU A 91 18.34 -2.31 1.15
CA LEU A 91 19.77 -1.98 1.07
C LEU A 91 20.28 -1.20 2.29
N GLN A 92 19.43 -0.53 3.06
CA GLN A 92 19.84 0.20 4.28
C GLN A 92 20.01 -0.72 5.52
N SER A 93 19.84 -2.03 5.36
CA SER A 93 19.93 -3.01 6.45
C SER A 93 21.29 -3.72 6.54
N ILE A 94 22.28 -3.34 5.72
CA ILE A 94 23.60 -4.02 5.61
C ILE A 94 24.80 -3.07 5.89
N GLU A 95 24.58 -1.86 6.42
CA GLU A 95 25.66 -1.00 6.93
C GLU A 95 25.61 -0.82 8.45
#